data_AF-A0A924D037-F1
#
_entry.id   AF-A0A924D037-F1
#
_cell.length_a   1.000
_cell.length_b   1.000
_cell.length_c   1.000
_cell.angle_alpha   90.00
_cell.angle_beta   90.00
_cell.angle_gamma   90.00
#
_symmetry.space_group_name_H-M   'P 1'
#
loop_
_entity.id
_entity.type
_entity.pdbx_description
1 polymer ?
#
loop_
_entity_poly.entity_id
_entity_poly.type
_entity_poly.pdbx_seq_one_letter_code
_entity_poly.pdbx_strand_id
1 'polypeptide(L)'
;MASNDQTPVIILAFANDQDDYLNNIRRERQNVFAALRVQADRRSINVYKEEDTSTEALFKLFADYPDRVAILHYGGHANGTGLRLEAGDGTAEEAHAAGLAQLLGLQKGLKLVFLNGCATQGQVNLLIAAGVKVVIATAVPINDQMATEFAEQFYGALGNKATISRAFDTARAFIATKYGNERKVDSFRGFVAAEAPTVDAGMIWGLFAAENADDALSWALPDPPDNTVIIRGAPPSTRAGVVVNAGLIASTLQAVAPFSLKIRQALEIPKDSEDYDERVFPQLIMDAYPAPIGEQLRKLFTGSSADMARLRQLVLTYETIARLFCFAALSQLWNARFEKPDLAIDDGQMAVLNSFMALTADSQPVFDYFRLITTITDIFTANAAAPFMAECAGLVAELTDEPTTRARVFMEEMRAELAAGKVPAEEVESFCVQAETHLATLLADFAFVVKYKFATIKNISTLKSRHKAPAYEMRQIWLDRVTAGLKDTTVRFATFADSESVILQRDRKDIVDYLNLTPFIIDENALTGDENSKLYFYDYHDENDNFHYVSVNDRDDRLIVSDEKYPAIKAQCKDFRDTVFGK
;
A
#
# COMPACT_ATOMS: atom_id res chain seq x y z
N MET A 1 20.01 -28.08 -0.72
CA MET A 1 20.02 -27.23 0.49
C MET A 1 18.83 -26.30 0.35
N ALA A 2 17.75 -26.53 1.10
CA ALA A 2 16.57 -25.67 1.06
C ALA A 2 16.95 -24.33 1.69
N SER A 3 16.92 -23.25 0.92
CA SER A 3 16.99 -21.89 1.44
C SER A 3 15.75 -21.65 2.31
N ASN A 4 15.97 -21.35 3.58
CA ASN A 4 14.94 -21.15 4.58
C ASN A 4 14.28 -19.77 4.38
N ASP A 5 13.37 -19.68 3.41
CA ASP A 5 12.74 -18.45 2.92
C ASP A 5 11.39 -18.16 3.62
N GLN A 6 11.31 -18.43 4.93
CA GLN A 6 10.08 -18.27 5.71
C GLN A 6 10.22 -17.16 6.76
N THR A 7 9.23 -16.28 6.84
CA THR A 7 9.16 -15.17 7.81
C THR A 7 9.39 -15.70 9.25
N PRO A 8 10.40 -15.19 9.97
CA PRO A 8 10.70 -15.63 11.33
C PRO A 8 9.58 -15.33 12.31
N VAL A 9 9.45 -16.16 13.34
CA VAL A 9 8.44 -16.03 14.37
C VAL A 9 9.07 -15.55 15.68
N ILE A 10 8.48 -14.54 16.31
CA ILE A 10 8.75 -14.09 17.68
C ILE A 10 7.57 -14.50 18.54
N ILE A 11 7.82 -15.34 19.54
CA ILE A 11 6.83 -15.71 20.55
C ILE A 11 7.05 -14.82 21.76
N LEU A 12 5.99 -14.14 22.17
CA LEU A 12 5.91 -13.38 23.42
C LEU A 12 4.95 -14.12 24.35
N ALA A 13 5.52 -14.94 25.24
CA ALA A 13 4.79 -15.71 26.23
C ALA A 13 4.79 -14.97 27.57
N PHE A 14 3.61 -14.79 28.14
CA PHE A 14 3.44 -14.21 29.47
C PHE A 14 2.64 -15.15 30.36
N ALA A 15 2.93 -15.09 31.66
CA ALA A 15 2.17 -15.75 32.70
C ALA A 15 2.14 -14.85 33.93
N ASN A 16 0.99 -14.75 34.60
CA ASN A 16 0.85 -13.90 35.76
C ASN A 16 0.10 -14.63 36.88
N ASP A 17 0.83 -14.95 37.94
CA ASP A 17 0.30 -15.66 39.09
C ASP A 17 -0.73 -14.78 39.83
N GLN A 18 -1.92 -15.31 40.10
CA GLN A 18 -2.97 -14.58 40.82
C GLN A 18 -2.60 -14.36 42.30
N ASP A 19 -1.81 -15.26 42.88
CA ASP A 19 -1.36 -15.18 44.29
C ASP A 19 -0.10 -14.33 44.45
N ASP A 20 0.70 -14.17 43.39
CA ASP A 20 1.92 -13.35 43.34
C ASP A 20 1.94 -12.44 42.09
N TYR A 21 1.03 -11.46 42.06
CA TYR A 21 0.72 -10.70 40.85
C TYR A 21 1.82 -9.69 40.45
N LEU A 22 2.27 -9.77 39.19
CA LEU A 22 3.18 -8.80 38.57
C LEU A 22 2.39 -7.62 37.96
N ASN A 23 2.46 -6.46 38.59
CA ASN A 23 1.66 -5.29 38.21
C ASN A 23 2.02 -4.71 36.83
N ASN A 24 3.29 -4.77 36.43
CA ASN A 24 3.76 -4.19 35.17
C ASN A 24 3.78 -5.19 34.01
N ILE A 25 3.46 -6.47 34.21
CA ILE A 25 3.49 -7.46 33.13
C ILE A 25 2.58 -7.07 31.95
N ARG A 26 1.45 -6.43 32.24
CA ARG A 26 0.54 -5.88 31.22
C ARG A 26 1.21 -4.76 30.40
N ARG A 27 1.99 -3.89 31.06
CA ARG A 27 2.74 -2.81 30.41
C ARG A 27 3.87 -3.38 29.56
N GLU A 28 4.65 -4.31 30.10
CA GLU A 28 5.71 -5.00 29.37
C GLU A 28 5.16 -5.62 28.08
N ARG A 29 4.11 -6.44 28.21
CA ARG A 29 3.42 -7.07 27.09
C ARG A 29 2.97 -6.09 26.03
N GLN A 30 2.33 -4.99 26.44
CA GLN A 30 1.84 -3.97 25.50
C GLN A 30 2.99 -3.27 24.76
N ASN A 31 4.05 -2.90 25.47
CA ASN A 31 5.12 -2.09 24.90
C ASN A 31 6.11 -2.92 24.08
N VAL A 32 6.42 -4.16 24.50
CA VAL A 32 7.21 -5.10 23.70
C VAL A 32 6.50 -5.41 22.38
N PHE A 33 5.18 -5.67 22.42
CA PHE A 33 4.39 -5.88 21.21
C PHE A 33 4.37 -4.63 20.33
N ALA A 34 4.15 -3.44 20.91
CA ALA A 34 4.14 -2.18 20.18
C ALA A 34 5.47 -1.88 19.49
N ALA A 35 6.61 -2.20 20.12
CA ALA A 35 7.94 -2.01 19.56
C ALA A 35 8.20 -2.89 18.32
N LEU A 36 7.58 -4.08 18.27
CA LEU A 36 7.67 -5.00 17.13
C LEU A 36 6.61 -4.75 16.05
N ARG A 37 5.55 -3.99 16.38
CA ARG A 37 4.37 -3.79 15.53
C ARG A 37 4.73 -3.33 14.11
N VAL A 38 5.59 -2.32 13.98
CA VAL A 38 5.99 -1.80 12.65
C VAL A 38 6.59 -2.89 11.76
N GLN A 39 7.37 -3.81 12.33
CA GLN A 39 8.02 -4.88 11.57
C GLN A 39 7.08 -6.07 11.32
N ALA A 40 6.15 -6.33 12.24
CA ALA A 40 5.07 -7.29 12.07
C ALA A 40 4.11 -6.84 10.95
N ASP A 41 3.71 -5.56 10.96
CA ASP A 41 2.88 -4.93 9.92
C ASP A 41 3.58 -5.01 8.54
N ARG A 42 4.90 -4.88 8.52
CA ARG A 42 5.72 -5.03 7.30
C ARG A 42 5.95 -6.49 6.89
N ARG A 43 5.55 -7.48 7.67
CA ARG A 43 5.83 -8.92 7.44
C ARG A 43 7.33 -9.29 7.43
N SER A 44 8.16 -8.46 8.04
CA SER A 44 9.54 -8.81 8.39
C SER A 44 9.58 -9.93 9.44
N ILE A 45 8.55 -10.01 10.30
CA ILE A 45 8.41 -11.03 11.34
C ILE A 45 6.94 -11.35 11.57
N ASN A 46 6.66 -12.52 12.15
CA ASN A 46 5.38 -12.82 12.77
C ASN A 46 5.54 -12.71 14.29
N VAL A 47 4.59 -12.06 14.96
CA VAL A 47 4.59 -11.94 16.43
C VAL A 47 3.38 -12.68 16.99
N TYR A 48 3.60 -13.73 17.76
CA TYR A 48 2.56 -14.41 18.53
C TYR A 48 2.65 -13.96 19.98
N LYS A 49 1.53 -13.49 20.50
CA LYS A 49 1.41 -13.04 21.89
C LYS A 49 0.49 -13.99 22.61
N GLU A 50 1.04 -14.75 23.55
CA GLU A 50 0.29 -15.61 24.46
C GLU A 50 0.22 -14.90 25.82
N GLU A 51 -1.01 -14.59 26.25
CA GLU A 51 -1.24 -13.74 27.42
C GLU A 51 -1.22 -14.53 28.73
N ASP A 52 -1.73 -15.76 28.67
CA ASP A 52 -1.91 -16.68 29.79
C ASP A 52 -1.33 -18.06 29.38
N THR A 53 0.00 -18.16 29.36
CA THR A 53 0.70 -19.27 28.70
C THR A 53 0.66 -20.55 29.54
N SER A 54 0.09 -21.64 29.02
CA SER A 54 0.21 -23.01 29.57
C SER A 54 1.34 -23.81 28.90
N THR A 55 1.72 -24.96 29.48
CA THR A 55 2.69 -25.85 28.83
C THR A 55 2.16 -26.36 27.49
N GLU A 56 0.88 -26.75 27.38
CA GLU A 56 0.30 -27.19 26.12
C GLU A 56 0.29 -26.10 25.06
N ALA A 57 -0.03 -24.85 25.45
CA ALA A 57 0.01 -23.71 24.55
C ALA A 57 1.42 -23.48 24.00
N LEU A 58 2.44 -23.52 24.88
CA LEU A 58 3.83 -23.35 24.48
C LEU A 58 4.29 -24.46 23.53
N PHE A 59 4.02 -25.73 23.85
CA PHE A 59 4.37 -26.87 22.97
C PHE A 59 3.66 -26.78 21.62
N LYS A 60 2.38 -26.38 21.61
CA LYS A 60 1.62 -26.16 20.38
C LYS A 60 2.24 -25.06 19.52
N LEU A 61 2.63 -23.92 20.09
CA LEU A 61 3.27 -22.84 19.34
C LEU A 61 4.56 -23.29 18.66
N PHE A 62 5.41 -24.07 19.33
CA PHE A 62 6.62 -24.62 18.71
C PHE A 62 6.34 -25.72 17.68
N ALA A 63 5.24 -26.45 17.81
CA ALA A 63 4.79 -27.43 16.83
C ALA A 63 4.17 -26.79 15.58
N ASP A 64 3.46 -25.67 15.74
CA ASP A 64 2.85 -24.91 14.64
C ASP A 64 3.90 -24.15 13.80
N TYR A 65 5.06 -23.83 14.39
CA TYR A 65 6.15 -23.08 13.75
C TYR A 65 7.51 -23.81 13.79
N PRO A 66 7.62 -25.04 13.26
CA PRO A 66 8.84 -25.84 13.37
C PRO A 66 10.01 -25.14 12.67
N ASP A 67 11.13 -24.97 13.38
CA ASP A 67 12.36 -24.30 12.91
C ASP A 67 12.20 -22.83 12.45
N ARG A 68 11.04 -22.21 12.70
CA ARG A 68 10.75 -20.81 12.33
C ARG A 68 10.81 -19.82 13.49
N VAL A 69 10.69 -20.31 14.73
CA VAL A 69 10.79 -19.46 15.92
C VAL A 69 12.21 -18.96 16.06
N ALA A 70 12.39 -17.65 15.96
CA ALA A 70 13.67 -16.97 16.10
C ALA A 70 13.89 -16.42 17.52
N ILE A 71 12.83 -15.97 18.18
CA ILE A 71 12.90 -15.44 19.54
C ILE A 71 11.76 -16.00 20.38
N LEU A 72 12.07 -16.49 21.58
CA LEU A 72 11.11 -16.68 22.66
C LEU A 72 11.37 -15.62 23.74
N HIS A 73 10.39 -14.76 23.99
CA HIS A 73 10.33 -13.92 25.19
C HIS A 73 9.41 -14.57 26.19
N TYR A 74 9.87 -14.69 27.43
CA TYR A 74 9.04 -15.09 28.55
C TYR A 74 9.07 -13.98 29.61
N GLY A 75 7.89 -13.47 29.97
CA GLY A 75 7.70 -12.56 31.09
C GLY A 75 6.79 -13.18 32.14
N GLY A 76 7.30 -13.37 33.35
CA GLY A 76 6.57 -14.04 34.43
C GLY A 76 7.50 -14.53 35.53
N HIS A 77 6.93 -15.23 36.51
CA HIS A 77 7.72 -15.82 37.57
C HIS A 77 8.53 -17.02 37.08
N ALA A 78 9.81 -17.06 37.46
CA ALA A 78 10.67 -18.20 37.21
C ALA A 78 11.40 -18.57 38.51
N ASN A 79 11.92 -19.79 38.56
CA ASN A 79 12.73 -20.26 39.66
C ASN A 79 13.86 -21.16 39.12
N GLY A 80 14.60 -21.81 40.02
CA GLY A 80 15.68 -22.71 39.61
C GLY A 80 15.26 -24.01 38.93
N THR A 81 14.00 -24.39 39.05
CA THR A 81 13.44 -25.65 38.55
C THR A 81 12.65 -25.47 37.25
N GLY A 82 12.21 -24.26 36.91
CA GLY A 82 11.42 -24.01 35.71
C GLY A 82 10.84 -22.59 35.59
N LEU A 83 9.93 -22.44 34.62
CA LEU A 83 9.09 -21.24 34.45
C LEU A 83 7.72 -21.51 35.08
N ARG A 84 7.11 -20.51 35.72
CA ARG A 84 5.74 -20.60 36.22
C ARG A 84 4.77 -20.18 35.11
N LEU A 85 4.02 -21.13 34.61
CA LEU A 85 3.00 -20.98 33.58
C LEU A 85 1.61 -20.93 34.22
N GLU A 86 0.58 -20.71 33.39
CA GLU A 86 -0.82 -20.69 33.78
C GLU A 86 -1.59 -21.77 33.02
N ALA A 87 -2.19 -22.72 33.73
CA ALA A 87 -3.01 -23.77 33.14
C ALA A 87 -4.34 -23.20 32.61
N GLY A 88 -5.04 -23.94 31.75
CA GLY A 88 -6.29 -23.48 31.13
C GLY A 88 -7.45 -23.18 32.11
N ASP A 89 -7.30 -23.50 33.40
CA ASP A 89 -8.22 -23.16 34.49
C ASP A 89 -7.74 -22.01 35.39
N GLY A 90 -6.63 -21.35 35.03
CA GLY A 90 -6.02 -20.24 35.76
C GLY A 90 -5.12 -20.65 36.93
N THR A 91 -4.85 -21.96 37.09
CA THR A 91 -3.95 -22.45 38.15
C THR A 91 -2.48 -22.36 37.73
N ALA A 92 -1.59 -22.14 38.71
CA ALA A 92 -0.15 -22.11 38.45
C ALA A 92 0.36 -23.50 38.00
N GLU A 93 1.06 -23.52 36.88
CA GLU A 93 1.69 -24.70 36.28
C GLU A 93 3.21 -24.52 36.28
N GLU A 94 4.00 -25.58 36.49
CA GLU A 94 5.47 -25.48 36.43
C GLU A 94 6.02 -26.14 35.17
N ALA A 95 6.58 -25.32 34.26
CA ALA A 95 7.30 -25.80 33.10
C ALA A 95 8.76 -26.09 33.47
N HIS A 96 9.07 -27.36 33.73
CA HIS A 96 10.38 -27.79 34.19
C HIS A 96 11.51 -27.49 33.18
N ALA A 97 12.61 -26.93 33.70
CA ALA A 97 13.74 -26.42 32.92
C ALA A 97 14.36 -27.45 31.96
N ALA A 98 14.45 -28.73 32.38
CA ALA A 98 15.04 -29.78 31.57
C ALA A 98 14.22 -30.11 30.30
N GLY A 99 12.89 -30.21 30.44
CA GLY A 99 11.99 -30.47 29.31
C GLY A 99 11.90 -29.27 28.37
N LEU A 100 11.82 -28.05 28.93
CA LEU A 100 11.82 -26.82 28.17
C LEU A 100 13.12 -26.65 27.37
N ALA A 101 14.28 -26.93 27.98
CA ALA A 101 15.56 -26.84 27.27
C ALA A 101 15.62 -27.80 26.08
N GLN A 102 15.12 -29.04 26.23
CA GLN A 102 15.03 -29.98 25.11
C GLN A 102 14.12 -29.47 23.99
N LEU A 103 12.92 -28.97 24.31
CA LEU A 103 12.00 -28.41 23.31
C LEU A 103 12.65 -27.27 22.51
N LEU A 104 13.29 -26.33 23.20
CA LEU A 104 13.94 -25.16 22.58
C LEU A 104 15.18 -25.56 21.78
N GLY A 105 15.95 -26.54 22.26
CA GLY A 105 17.12 -27.08 21.56
C GLY A 105 16.80 -27.77 20.23
N LEU A 106 15.56 -28.26 20.05
CA LEU A 106 15.11 -28.85 18.78
C LEU A 106 14.92 -27.79 17.67
N GLN A 107 14.81 -26.51 18.01
CA GLN A 107 14.46 -25.42 17.09
C GLN A 107 15.72 -24.79 16.49
N LYS A 108 16.09 -25.19 15.27
CA LYS A 108 17.29 -24.69 14.59
C LYS A 108 17.20 -23.21 14.21
N GLY A 109 15.99 -22.70 14.05
CA GLY A 109 15.71 -21.28 13.79
C GLY A 109 15.93 -20.38 15.00
N LEU A 110 15.95 -20.94 16.21
CA LEU A 110 15.97 -20.18 17.46
C LEU A 110 17.31 -19.46 17.65
N LYS A 111 17.25 -18.13 17.73
CA LYS A 111 18.40 -17.25 17.92
C LYS A 111 18.53 -16.84 19.38
N LEU A 112 17.41 -16.50 20.03
CA LEU A 112 17.39 -15.94 21.38
C LEU A 112 16.26 -16.52 22.22
N VAL A 113 16.59 -16.87 23.47
CA VAL A 113 15.62 -17.05 24.56
C VAL A 113 15.82 -15.92 25.56
N PHE A 114 14.80 -15.09 25.74
CA PHE A 114 14.77 -14.02 26.73
C PHE A 114 13.89 -14.48 27.90
N LEU A 115 14.49 -14.72 29.06
CA LEU A 115 13.81 -15.02 30.31
C LEU A 115 13.77 -13.77 31.20
N ASN A 116 12.67 -13.02 31.11
CA ASN A 116 12.42 -11.85 31.94
C ASN A 116 11.72 -12.23 33.26
N GLY A 117 12.37 -13.12 33.99
CA GLY A 117 11.95 -13.66 35.28
C GLY A 117 13.18 -14.25 35.99
N CYS A 118 13.06 -14.55 37.29
CA CYS A 118 14.15 -15.07 38.13
C CYS A 118 14.66 -16.44 37.63
N ALA A 119 15.59 -16.44 36.69
CA ALA A 119 16.21 -17.65 36.20
C ALA A 119 17.43 -17.99 37.06
N THR A 120 17.82 -19.27 37.10
CA THR A 120 19.08 -19.66 37.73
C THR A 120 20.15 -19.97 36.70
N GLN A 121 21.41 -19.89 37.12
CA GLN A 121 22.54 -20.33 36.30
C GLN A 121 22.36 -21.77 35.76
N GLY A 122 21.74 -22.65 36.55
CA GLY A 122 21.43 -24.01 36.13
C GLY A 122 20.50 -24.07 34.91
N GLN A 123 19.48 -23.21 34.88
CA GLN A 123 18.55 -23.12 33.75
C GLN A 123 19.22 -22.60 32.48
N VAL A 124 20.07 -21.58 32.59
CA VAL A 124 20.87 -21.07 31.47
C VAL A 124 21.80 -22.15 30.93
N ASN A 125 22.49 -22.88 31.82
CA ASN A 125 23.39 -23.97 31.42
C ASN A 125 22.66 -25.08 30.67
N LEU A 126 21.45 -25.46 31.12
CA LEU A 126 20.62 -26.45 30.43
C LEU A 126 20.23 -25.99 29.03
N LEU A 127 19.84 -24.72 28.85
CA LEU A 127 19.48 -24.17 27.54
C LEU A 127 20.67 -24.16 26.56
N ILE A 128 21.82 -23.68 27.02
CA ILE A 128 23.06 -23.68 26.21
C ILE A 128 23.47 -25.11 25.86
N ALA A 129 23.41 -26.04 26.81
CA ALA A 129 23.74 -27.46 26.58
C ALA A 129 22.79 -28.13 25.59
N ALA A 130 21.52 -27.72 25.54
CA ALA A 130 20.53 -28.22 24.61
C ALA A 130 20.67 -27.63 23.19
N GLY A 131 21.55 -26.64 22.98
CA GLY A 131 21.82 -26.05 21.67
C GLY A 131 21.20 -24.67 21.44
N VAL A 132 20.61 -24.04 22.46
CA VAL A 132 20.15 -22.64 22.37
C VAL A 132 21.37 -21.72 22.22
N LYS A 133 21.34 -20.83 21.23
CA LYS A 133 22.51 -20.01 20.87
C LYS A 133 22.78 -18.88 21.84
N VAL A 134 21.73 -18.10 22.16
CA VAL A 134 21.81 -16.94 23.05
C VAL A 134 20.68 -17.01 24.06
N VAL A 135 21.01 -16.77 25.33
CA VAL A 135 20.05 -16.64 26.42
C VAL A 135 20.26 -15.30 27.11
N ILE A 136 19.21 -14.50 27.24
CA ILE A 136 19.17 -13.36 28.15
C ILE A 136 18.37 -13.79 29.37
N ALA A 137 18.96 -13.70 30.55
CA ALA A 137 18.33 -14.15 31.78
C ALA A 137 18.72 -13.26 32.95
N THR A 138 17.87 -13.19 33.98
CA THR A 138 18.23 -12.59 35.27
C THR A 138 18.95 -13.61 36.15
N ALA A 139 19.82 -13.15 37.06
CA ALA A 139 20.54 -14.02 38.00
C ALA A 139 20.10 -13.84 39.46
N VAL A 140 19.37 -12.77 39.76
CA VAL A 140 18.83 -12.44 41.09
C VAL A 140 17.40 -11.93 40.95
N PRO A 141 16.60 -11.97 42.04
CA PRO A 141 15.28 -11.35 42.04
C PRO A 141 15.33 -9.90 41.61
N ILE A 142 14.49 -9.57 40.62
CA ILE A 142 14.46 -8.24 40.01
C ILE A 142 13.14 -7.53 40.28
N ASN A 143 13.21 -6.21 40.38
CA ASN A 143 12.03 -5.39 40.50
C ASN A 143 11.25 -5.38 39.16
N ASP A 144 9.96 -5.69 39.24
CA ASP A 144 9.01 -5.76 38.11
C ASP A 144 9.07 -4.54 37.17
N GLN A 145 9.16 -3.32 37.71
CA GLN A 145 9.27 -2.12 36.87
C GLN A 145 10.58 -2.07 36.09
N MET A 146 11.69 -2.45 36.72
CA MET A 146 13.00 -2.50 36.04
C MET A 146 12.99 -3.55 34.94
N ALA A 147 12.38 -4.72 35.20
CA ALA A 147 12.26 -5.79 34.22
C ALA A 147 11.47 -5.37 32.99
N THR A 148 10.34 -4.70 33.22
CA THR A 148 9.53 -4.10 32.17
C THR A 148 10.34 -3.10 31.34
N GLU A 149 11.05 -2.17 31.98
CA GLU A 149 11.80 -1.13 31.28
C GLU A 149 13.01 -1.67 30.49
N PHE A 150 13.67 -2.72 30.99
CA PHE A 150 14.74 -3.38 30.24
C PHE A 150 14.20 -3.98 28.93
N ALA A 151 13.09 -4.72 29.00
CA ALA A 151 12.45 -5.31 27.83
C ALA A 151 11.98 -4.24 26.83
N GLU A 152 11.41 -3.12 27.31
CA GLU A 152 11.01 -1.97 26.48
C GLU A 152 12.18 -1.43 25.65
N GLN A 153 13.34 -1.21 26.26
CA GLN A 153 14.51 -0.69 25.56
C GLN A 153 15.12 -1.71 24.60
N PHE A 154 15.17 -2.98 25.01
CA PHE A 154 15.68 -4.05 24.15
C PHE A 154 14.83 -4.18 22.89
N TYR A 155 13.52 -4.33 23.03
CA TYR A 155 12.62 -4.49 21.87
C TYR A 155 12.44 -3.19 21.08
N GLY A 156 12.55 -2.03 21.72
CA GLY A 156 12.59 -0.74 21.02
C GLY A 156 13.81 -0.63 20.09
N ALA A 157 14.98 -1.09 20.52
CA ALA A 157 16.17 -1.13 19.67
C ALA A 157 16.06 -2.21 18.58
N LEU A 158 15.63 -3.43 18.94
CA LEU A 158 15.47 -4.54 18.00
C LEU A 158 14.43 -4.23 16.91
N GLY A 159 13.28 -3.65 17.28
CA GLY A 159 12.23 -3.17 16.37
C GLY A 159 12.72 -2.11 15.38
N ASN A 160 13.74 -1.34 15.77
CA ASN A 160 14.47 -0.38 14.94
C ASN A 160 15.69 -1.01 14.23
N LYS A 161 15.65 -2.32 13.96
CA LYS A 161 16.65 -3.07 13.19
C LYS A 161 18.04 -3.16 13.84
N ALA A 162 18.17 -2.91 15.14
CA ALA A 162 19.41 -3.22 15.85
C ALA A 162 19.63 -4.74 15.92
N THR A 163 20.90 -5.17 15.95
CA THR A 163 21.22 -6.59 16.23
C THR A 163 20.89 -6.94 17.68
N ILE A 164 20.73 -8.22 18.00
CA ILE A 164 20.50 -8.69 19.38
C ILE A 164 21.56 -8.14 20.35
N SER A 165 22.84 -8.16 19.95
CA SER A 165 23.92 -7.59 20.78
C SER A 165 23.71 -6.09 21.04
N ARG A 166 23.39 -5.31 20.00
CA ARG A 166 23.21 -3.86 20.12
C ARG A 166 21.94 -3.49 20.89
N ALA A 167 20.89 -4.28 20.75
CA ALA A 167 19.66 -4.13 21.52
C ALA A 167 19.91 -4.37 23.02
N PHE A 168 20.68 -5.41 23.36
CA PHE A 168 21.10 -5.64 24.74
C PHE A 168 21.96 -4.51 25.30
N ASP A 169 22.95 -4.03 24.53
CA ASP A 169 23.80 -2.91 24.94
C ASP A 169 22.99 -1.62 25.19
N THR A 170 21.94 -1.39 24.39
CA THR A 170 21.01 -0.25 24.55
C THR A 170 20.22 -0.37 25.86
N ALA A 171 19.64 -1.54 26.13
CA ALA A 171 18.92 -1.80 27.39
C ALA A 171 19.85 -1.69 28.61
N ARG A 172 21.06 -2.24 28.54
CA ARG A 172 22.10 -2.08 29.57
C ARG A 172 22.39 -0.61 29.86
N ALA A 173 22.64 0.19 28.81
CA ALA A 173 22.97 1.60 28.96
C ALA A 173 21.84 2.38 29.63
N PHE A 174 20.59 2.07 29.29
CA PHE A 174 19.42 2.68 29.93
C PHE A 174 19.33 2.34 31.43
N ILE A 175 19.49 1.07 31.80
CA ILE A 175 19.45 0.67 33.21
C ILE A 175 20.58 1.31 34.01
N ALA A 176 21.81 1.31 33.48
CA ALA A 176 22.95 1.97 34.11
C ALA A 176 22.69 3.48 34.34
N THR A 177 22.07 4.14 33.37
CA THR A 177 21.73 5.57 33.44
C THR A 177 20.65 5.85 34.49
N LYS A 178 19.59 5.04 34.53
CA LYS A 178 18.42 5.29 35.39
C LYS A 178 18.60 4.78 36.82
N TYR A 179 19.31 3.67 37.00
CA TYR A 179 19.41 2.95 38.27
C TYR A 179 20.83 2.87 38.85
N GLY A 180 21.82 3.42 38.16
CA GLY A 180 23.22 3.45 38.60
C GLY A 180 24.02 2.18 38.26
N ASN A 181 25.35 2.27 38.39
CA ASN A 181 26.30 1.22 37.98
C ASN A 181 26.54 0.12 39.03
N GLU A 182 25.94 0.21 40.22
CA GLU A 182 26.08 -0.82 41.27
C GLU A 182 25.37 -2.14 40.90
N ARG A 183 24.46 -2.09 39.93
CA ARG A 183 23.70 -3.23 39.42
C ARG A 183 24.31 -3.67 38.09
N LYS A 184 25.07 -4.77 38.11
CA LYS A 184 25.85 -5.20 36.94
C LYS A 184 24.96 -5.88 35.90
N VAL A 185 25.05 -5.42 34.66
CA VAL A 185 24.50 -6.09 33.47
C VAL A 185 25.69 -6.40 32.56
N ASP A 186 26.01 -7.69 32.44
CA ASP A 186 27.23 -8.16 31.79
C ASP A 186 26.92 -9.15 30.65
N SER A 187 27.91 -9.35 29.78
CA SER A 187 27.83 -10.26 28.63
C SER A 187 28.93 -11.33 28.72
N PHE A 188 28.56 -12.59 28.55
CA PHE A 188 29.45 -13.74 28.57
C PHE A 188 29.43 -14.47 27.23
N ARG A 189 30.59 -14.66 26.60
CA ARG A 189 30.73 -15.27 25.27
C ARG A 189 31.70 -16.45 25.29
N GLY A 190 31.42 -17.48 24.51
CA GLY A 190 32.40 -18.50 24.14
C GLY A 190 32.54 -19.67 25.12
N PHE A 191 31.47 -20.07 25.81
CA PHE A 191 31.56 -21.12 26.84
C PHE A 191 30.81 -22.40 26.45
N VAL A 192 31.45 -23.54 26.70
CA VAL A 192 30.84 -24.88 26.66
C VAL A 192 30.14 -25.11 28.00
N ALA A 193 29.03 -25.87 28.03
CA ALA A 193 28.18 -26.05 29.23
C ALA A 193 28.92 -26.48 30.51
N ALA A 194 30.12 -27.08 30.39
CA ALA A 194 30.98 -27.48 31.51
C ALA A 194 31.81 -26.33 32.13
N GLU A 195 31.86 -25.15 31.50
CA GLU A 195 32.72 -24.01 31.88
C GLU A 195 31.95 -22.67 31.93
N ALA A 196 30.65 -22.70 32.22
CA ALA A 196 29.87 -21.47 32.35
C ALA A 196 30.43 -20.58 33.49
N PRO A 197 30.59 -19.26 33.28
CA PRO A 197 31.19 -18.38 34.27
C PRO A 197 30.35 -18.32 35.55
N THR A 198 31.02 -18.31 36.70
CA THR A 198 30.36 -18.04 37.99
C THR A 198 29.83 -16.62 37.99
N VAL A 199 28.51 -16.47 37.97
CA VAL A 199 27.84 -15.18 37.99
C VAL A 199 28.02 -14.51 39.34
N ASP A 200 28.48 -13.26 39.33
CA ASP A 200 28.65 -12.42 40.53
C ASP A 200 27.29 -12.16 41.19
N ALA A 201 27.23 -12.18 42.52
CA ALA A 201 26.00 -12.04 43.31
C ALA A 201 25.31 -10.66 43.11
N GLY A 202 26.00 -9.68 42.50
CA GLY A 202 25.46 -8.36 42.15
C GLY A 202 24.95 -8.22 40.71
N MET A 203 24.93 -9.30 39.92
CA MET A 203 24.54 -9.27 38.52
C MET A 203 23.02 -9.44 38.34
N ILE A 204 22.39 -8.51 37.63
CA ILE A 204 20.93 -8.46 37.45
C ILE A 204 20.45 -9.05 36.12
N TRP A 205 21.17 -8.84 35.01
CA TRP A 205 20.94 -9.51 33.72
C TRP A 205 22.24 -9.98 33.11
N GLY A 206 22.21 -11.17 32.53
CA GLY A 206 23.28 -11.70 31.70
C GLY A 206 22.83 -12.04 30.30
N LEU A 207 23.66 -11.67 29.33
CA LEU A 207 23.61 -12.23 27.98
C LEU A 207 24.64 -13.35 27.91
N PHE A 208 24.16 -14.58 27.76
CA PHE A 208 24.98 -15.79 27.68
C PHE A 208 24.94 -16.32 26.25
N ALA A 209 26.11 -16.43 25.62
CA ALA A 209 26.24 -16.86 24.23
C ALA A 209 27.12 -18.13 24.13
N ALA A 210 26.61 -19.14 23.43
CA ALA A 210 27.35 -20.37 23.13
C ALA A 210 28.56 -20.09 22.21
N GLU A 211 29.49 -21.06 22.12
CA GLU A 211 30.75 -20.92 21.34
C GLU A 211 30.55 -20.57 19.86
N ASN A 212 29.41 -20.97 19.25
CA ASN A 212 29.07 -20.70 17.85
C ASN A 212 27.86 -19.76 17.69
N ALA A 213 27.70 -18.79 18.59
CA ALA A 213 26.52 -17.92 18.63
C ALA A 213 26.68 -16.57 17.90
N ASP A 214 27.78 -16.32 17.20
CA ASP A 214 28.02 -15.05 16.50
C ASP A 214 26.93 -14.72 15.46
N ASP A 215 26.38 -15.73 14.77
CA ASP A 215 25.26 -15.53 13.84
C ASP A 215 23.98 -15.08 14.58
N ALA A 216 23.74 -15.58 15.78
CA ALA A 216 22.60 -15.18 16.60
C ALA A 216 22.82 -13.81 17.26
N LEU A 217 24.02 -13.46 17.70
CA LEU A 217 24.33 -12.15 18.28
C LEU A 217 24.24 -11.02 17.25
N SER A 218 24.64 -11.32 16.01
CA SER A 218 24.58 -10.41 14.87
C SER A 218 23.22 -10.38 14.19
N TRP A 219 22.29 -11.26 14.58
CA TRP A 219 20.95 -11.31 14.00
C TRP A 219 20.15 -10.05 14.35
N ALA A 220 19.47 -9.51 13.34
CA ALA A 220 18.51 -8.41 13.43
C ALA A 220 17.21 -8.82 12.70
N LEU A 221 16.13 -8.08 12.90
CA LEU A 221 14.86 -8.35 12.21
C LEU A 221 15.07 -8.27 10.69
N PRO A 222 14.75 -9.33 9.92
CA PRO A 222 15.04 -9.37 8.49
C PRO A 222 14.19 -8.34 7.74
N ASP A 223 14.58 -8.02 6.53
CA ASP A 223 13.74 -7.18 5.66
C ASP A 223 12.49 -7.95 5.23
N PRO A 224 11.38 -7.25 4.96
CA PRO A 224 10.15 -7.89 4.54
C PRO A 224 10.40 -8.72 3.27
N PRO A 225 9.80 -9.92 3.13
CA PRO A 225 9.93 -10.67 1.90
C PRO A 225 9.38 -9.82 0.73
N ASP A 226 10.13 -9.75 -0.37
CA ASP A 226 9.92 -8.87 -1.54
C ASP A 226 8.54 -9.01 -2.23
N ASN A 227 7.60 -9.79 -1.69
CA ASN A 227 6.37 -10.17 -2.37
C ASN A 227 5.09 -10.13 -1.52
N THR A 228 5.06 -9.47 -0.36
CA THR A 228 3.80 -9.29 0.37
C THR A 228 3.30 -7.86 0.30
N VAL A 229 2.45 -7.63 -0.69
CA VAL A 229 1.86 -6.33 -0.97
C VAL A 229 0.59 -6.08 -0.16
N ILE A 230 -0.11 -7.13 0.28
CA ILE A 230 -1.28 -7.04 1.16
C ILE A 230 -0.94 -7.45 2.60
N ILE A 231 -1.22 -6.58 3.58
CA ILE A 231 -1.12 -6.88 5.00
C ILE A 231 -2.44 -7.51 5.50
N ARG A 232 -2.52 -8.84 5.43
CA ARG A 232 -3.62 -9.64 6.02
C ARG A 232 -3.49 -9.82 7.52
N GLY A 233 -4.61 -9.84 8.24
CA GLY A 233 -4.67 -10.02 9.69
C GLY A 233 -4.13 -8.86 10.54
N ALA A 234 -3.96 -7.66 9.96
CA ALA A 234 -3.64 -6.46 10.73
C ALA A 234 -4.78 -6.18 11.73
N PRO A 235 -4.50 -5.95 13.02
CA PRO A 235 -5.54 -5.67 13.98
C PRO A 235 -6.33 -4.41 13.55
N PRO A 236 -7.67 -4.41 13.67
CA PRO A 236 -8.47 -3.20 13.47
C PRO A 236 -7.90 -2.08 14.33
N SER A 237 -7.95 -0.84 13.81
CA SER A 237 -7.42 0.30 14.53
C SER A 237 -8.14 0.44 15.87
N THR A 238 -7.47 0.07 16.96
CA THR A 238 -8.09 0.04 18.27
C THR A 238 -8.05 1.43 18.89
N ARG A 239 -9.26 2.01 19.02
CA ARG A 239 -9.69 3.23 19.74
C ARG A 239 -9.86 4.48 18.89
N ALA A 240 -11.14 4.88 18.77
CA ALA A 240 -11.73 5.89 17.89
C ALA A 240 -11.66 5.45 16.41
N GLY A 241 -12.82 5.30 15.75
CA GLY A 241 -12.92 4.73 14.41
C GLY A 241 -11.93 5.32 13.40
N VAL A 242 -11.58 4.54 12.38
CA VAL A 242 -10.61 4.92 11.34
C VAL A 242 -10.92 6.32 10.80
N VAL A 243 -9.98 7.24 10.97
CA VAL A 243 -10.04 8.55 10.31
C VAL A 243 -9.64 8.34 8.86
N VAL A 244 -10.64 8.32 7.99
CA VAL A 244 -10.47 8.20 6.53
C VAL A 244 -10.33 9.56 5.86
N ASN A 245 -9.85 9.58 4.62
CA ASN A 245 -9.66 10.76 3.75
C ASN A 245 -8.56 11.72 4.19
N ALA A 246 -8.23 11.85 5.48
CA ALA A 246 -7.27 12.85 5.96
C ALA A 246 -5.89 12.69 5.31
N GLY A 247 -5.37 11.46 5.26
CA GLY A 247 -4.10 11.15 4.61
C GLY A 247 -4.17 11.36 3.10
N LEU A 248 -5.22 10.85 2.46
CA LEU A 248 -5.44 11.01 1.02
C LEU A 248 -5.50 12.47 0.59
N ILE A 249 -6.27 13.30 1.29
CA ILE A 249 -6.42 14.73 1.02
C ILE A 249 -5.07 15.43 1.15
N ALA A 250 -4.35 15.22 2.27
CA ALA A 250 -3.08 15.87 2.51
C ALA A 250 -2.03 15.53 1.43
N SER A 251 -1.86 14.25 1.11
CA SER A 251 -0.91 13.79 0.09
C SER A 251 -1.29 14.31 -1.30
N THR A 252 -2.57 14.25 -1.67
CA THR A 252 -3.04 14.72 -2.98
C THR A 252 -2.87 16.23 -3.11
N LEU A 253 -3.16 16.99 -2.05
CA LEU A 253 -3.01 18.44 -2.04
C LEU A 253 -1.55 18.86 -2.28
N GLN A 254 -0.60 18.18 -1.61
CA GLN A 254 0.82 18.42 -1.80
C GLN A 254 1.28 18.06 -3.22
N ALA A 255 0.83 16.92 -3.75
CA ALA A 255 1.21 16.48 -5.10
C ALA A 255 0.67 17.39 -6.21
N VAL A 256 -0.52 17.98 -6.02
CA VAL A 256 -1.18 18.85 -7.01
C VAL A 256 -0.70 20.31 -6.94
N ALA A 257 -0.19 20.77 -5.80
CA ALA A 257 0.26 22.15 -5.58
C ALA A 257 1.29 22.70 -6.61
N PRO A 258 2.25 21.91 -7.12
CA PRO A 258 3.15 22.34 -8.20
C PRO A 258 2.42 22.68 -9.50
N PHE A 259 1.22 22.14 -9.72
CA PHE A 259 0.50 22.20 -10.99
C PHE A 259 -0.76 23.08 -10.95
N SER A 260 -1.27 23.42 -9.76
CA SER A 260 -2.47 24.25 -9.58
C SER A 260 -2.18 25.51 -8.79
N LEU A 261 -2.28 26.68 -9.45
CA LEU A 261 -2.11 27.99 -8.80
C LEU A 261 -3.10 28.20 -7.65
N LYS A 262 -4.36 27.78 -7.82
CA LYS A 262 -5.40 27.92 -6.78
C LYS A 262 -5.07 27.14 -5.53
N ILE A 263 -4.61 25.89 -5.68
CA ILE A 263 -4.23 25.04 -4.54
C ILE A 263 -2.98 25.61 -3.86
N ARG A 264 -1.99 26.06 -4.63
CA ARG A 264 -0.80 26.71 -4.07
C ARG A 264 -1.15 27.95 -3.25
N GLN A 265 -1.99 28.83 -3.80
CA GLN A 265 -2.45 30.02 -3.09
C GLN A 265 -3.18 29.67 -1.79
N ALA A 266 -4.01 28.62 -1.79
CA ALA A 266 -4.70 28.15 -0.58
C ALA A 266 -3.74 27.58 0.47
N LEU A 267 -2.65 26.92 0.05
CA LEU A 267 -1.61 26.38 0.93
C LEU A 267 -0.68 27.45 1.53
N GLU A 268 -0.53 28.59 0.85
CA GLU A 268 0.31 29.71 1.29
C GLU A 268 -0.38 30.57 2.38
N ILE A 269 -1.68 30.40 2.60
CA ILE A 269 -2.42 31.09 3.67
C ILE A 269 -1.92 30.60 5.04
N PRO A 270 -1.44 31.49 5.93
CA PRO A 270 -1.01 31.12 7.27
C PRO A 270 -2.13 30.47 8.09
N LYS A 271 -1.83 29.42 8.86
CA LYS A 271 -2.83 28.67 9.65
C LYS A 271 -3.55 29.50 10.72
N ASP A 272 -2.95 30.62 11.13
CA ASP A 272 -3.48 31.58 12.10
C ASP A 272 -4.27 32.73 11.45
N SER A 273 -4.34 32.78 10.12
CA SER A 273 -5.14 33.76 9.38
C SER A 273 -6.63 33.47 9.48
N GLU A 274 -7.46 34.52 9.53
CA GLU A 274 -8.93 34.42 9.43
C GLU A 274 -9.39 33.84 8.08
N ASP A 275 -8.56 33.96 7.03
CA ASP A 275 -8.83 33.42 5.69
C ASP A 275 -8.46 31.93 5.53
N TYR A 276 -7.87 31.31 6.56
CA TYR A 276 -7.48 29.90 6.52
C TYR A 276 -8.68 28.97 6.78
N ASP A 277 -9.01 28.14 5.80
CA ASP A 277 -10.09 27.16 5.93
C ASP A 277 -9.72 25.83 5.29
N GLU A 278 -9.36 24.82 6.10
CA GLU A 278 -9.03 23.48 5.61
C GLU A 278 -10.21 22.78 4.92
N ARG A 279 -11.45 23.20 5.18
CA ARG A 279 -12.66 22.59 4.61
C ARG A 279 -12.79 22.84 3.11
N VAL A 280 -12.04 23.80 2.55
CA VAL A 280 -12.04 24.07 1.11
C VAL A 280 -11.13 23.12 0.34
N PHE A 281 -10.17 22.44 1.00
CA PHE A 281 -9.19 21.59 0.33
C PHE A 281 -9.80 20.42 -0.44
N PRO A 282 -10.79 19.66 0.10
CA PRO A 282 -11.44 18.61 -0.67
C PRO A 282 -12.06 19.15 -1.97
N GLN A 283 -12.74 20.30 -1.90
CA GLN A 283 -13.35 20.93 -3.06
C GLN A 283 -12.31 21.35 -4.10
N LEU A 284 -11.21 21.97 -3.66
CA LEU A 284 -10.13 22.37 -4.56
C LEU A 284 -9.50 21.17 -5.29
N ILE A 285 -9.34 20.04 -4.62
CA ILE A 285 -8.83 18.80 -5.22
C ILE A 285 -9.84 18.25 -6.24
N MET A 286 -11.10 18.08 -5.84
CA MET A 286 -12.17 17.55 -6.70
C MET A 286 -12.32 18.36 -7.99
N ASP A 287 -12.22 19.69 -7.91
CA ASP A 287 -12.39 20.60 -9.04
C ASP A 287 -11.11 20.76 -9.89
N ALA A 288 -9.94 20.36 -9.38
CA ALA A 288 -8.66 20.45 -10.09
C ALA A 288 -8.45 19.28 -11.06
N TYR A 289 -8.87 18.07 -10.67
CA TYR A 289 -8.79 16.88 -11.52
C TYR A 289 -9.85 16.89 -12.64
N PRO A 290 -9.58 16.18 -13.76
CA PRO A 290 -10.60 15.91 -14.78
C PRO A 290 -11.84 15.27 -14.19
N ALA A 291 -13.03 15.59 -14.73
CA ALA A 291 -14.31 15.13 -14.20
C ALA A 291 -14.38 13.62 -13.90
N PRO A 292 -13.83 12.71 -14.74
CA PRO A 292 -13.81 11.29 -14.39
C PRO A 292 -13.15 10.97 -13.05
N ILE A 293 -12.00 11.57 -12.75
CA ILE A 293 -11.29 11.38 -11.48
C ILE A 293 -11.96 12.20 -10.37
N GLY A 294 -12.29 13.47 -10.65
CA GLY A 294 -12.91 14.38 -9.69
C GLY A 294 -14.22 13.83 -9.12
N GLU A 295 -15.02 13.13 -9.93
CA GLU A 295 -16.26 12.51 -9.49
C GLU A 295 -16.03 11.30 -8.57
N GLN A 296 -15.01 10.47 -8.84
CA GLN A 296 -14.65 9.39 -7.91
C GLN A 296 -14.13 9.94 -6.58
N LEU A 297 -13.31 11.00 -6.62
CA LEU A 297 -12.83 11.69 -5.43
C LEU A 297 -13.99 12.31 -4.63
N ARG A 298 -15.00 12.87 -5.32
CA ARG A 298 -16.23 13.39 -4.68
C ARG A 298 -16.96 12.31 -3.89
N LYS A 299 -17.13 11.12 -4.47
CA LYS A 299 -17.73 9.97 -3.79
C LYS A 299 -16.89 9.50 -2.59
N LEU A 300 -15.56 9.45 -2.74
CA LEU A 300 -14.65 9.08 -1.65
C LEU A 300 -14.70 10.05 -0.47
N PHE A 301 -14.63 11.35 -0.73
CA PHE A 301 -14.58 12.38 0.30
C PHE A 301 -15.90 12.59 1.03
N THR A 302 -17.01 12.15 0.43
CA THR A 302 -18.33 12.18 1.09
C THR A 302 -18.48 11.07 2.14
N GLY A 303 -17.80 9.93 1.96
CA GLY A 303 -17.84 8.79 2.88
C GLY A 303 -16.88 8.94 4.07
N SER A 304 -17.34 8.53 5.26
CA SER A 304 -16.55 8.54 6.50
C SER A 304 -16.33 7.15 7.13
N SER A 305 -16.98 6.11 6.62
CA SER A 305 -16.85 4.73 7.08
C SER A 305 -15.79 3.95 6.30
N ALA A 306 -15.01 3.12 6.99
CA ALA A 306 -14.12 2.14 6.40
C ALA A 306 -14.87 0.82 6.14
N ASP A 307 -15.72 0.82 5.10
CA ASP A 307 -16.58 -0.31 4.74
C ASP A 307 -16.33 -0.83 3.31
N MET A 308 -17.07 -1.87 2.92
CA MET A 308 -16.95 -2.48 1.59
C MET A 308 -17.28 -1.50 0.45
N ALA A 309 -18.16 -0.53 0.68
CA ALA A 309 -18.48 0.46 -0.34
C ALA A 309 -17.29 1.41 -0.54
N ARG A 310 -16.62 1.82 0.55
CA ARG A 310 -15.38 2.60 0.48
C ARG A 310 -14.26 1.84 -0.22
N LEU A 311 -14.02 0.57 0.12
CA LEU A 311 -12.97 -0.22 -0.52
C LEU A 311 -13.20 -0.33 -2.04
N ARG A 312 -14.44 -0.62 -2.45
CA ARG A 312 -14.82 -0.63 -3.88
C ARG A 312 -14.58 0.73 -4.54
N GLN A 313 -14.91 1.82 -3.86
CA GLN A 313 -14.73 3.17 -4.39
C GLN A 313 -13.24 3.54 -4.51
N LEU A 314 -12.37 3.11 -3.59
CA LEU A 314 -10.91 3.32 -3.67
C LEU A 314 -10.32 2.61 -4.88
N VAL A 315 -10.66 1.32 -5.06
CA VAL A 315 -10.22 0.52 -6.20
C VAL A 315 -10.79 1.04 -7.52
N LEU A 316 -12.05 1.50 -7.54
CA LEU A 316 -12.65 2.13 -8.72
C LEU A 316 -11.97 3.45 -9.09
N THR A 317 -11.55 4.24 -8.10
CA THR A 317 -10.80 5.48 -8.34
C THR A 317 -9.46 5.17 -9.00
N TYR A 318 -8.76 4.15 -8.49
CA TYR A 318 -7.55 3.62 -9.13
C TYR A 318 -7.81 3.16 -10.57
N GLU A 319 -8.84 2.34 -10.82
CA GLU A 319 -9.18 1.86 -12.16
C GLU A 319 -9.48 3.01 -13.12
N THR A 320 -10.19 4.05 -12.64
CA THR A 320 -10.55 5.22 -13.43
C THR A 320 -9.32 6.03 -13.85
N ILE A 321 -8.35 6.20 -12.94
CA ILE A 321 -7.05 6.83 -13.26
C ILE A 321 -6.35 6.00 -14.33
N ALA A 322 -6.17 4.70 -14.09
CA ALA A 322 -5.48 3.80 -15.01
C ALA A 322 -6.10 3.83 -16.43
N ARG A 323 -7.43 3.72 -16.52
CA ARG A 323 -8.16 3.77 -17.79
C ARG A 323 -8.02 5.11 -18.49
N LEU A 324 -8.17 6.23 -17.77
CA LEU A 324 -8.05 7.57 -18.36
C LEU A 324 -6.69 7.79 -19.02
N PHE A 325 -5.59 7.45 -18.34
CA PHE A 325 -4.25 7.59 -18.89
C PHE A 325 -3.95 6.58 -20.00
N CYS A 326 -4.45 5.35 -19.86
CA CYS A 326 -4.35 4.34 -20.91
C CYS A 326 -5.04 4.80 -22.20
N PHE A 327 -6.24 5.39 -22.10
CA PHE A 327 -6.98 5.88 -23.26
C PHE A 327 -6.32 7.11 -23.89
N ALA A 328 -5.76 8.01 -23.09
CA ALA A 328 -4.93 9.09 -23.62
C ALA A 328 -3.69 8.55 -24.38
N ALA A 329 -3.02 7.54 -23.82
CA ALA A 329 -1.87 6.90 -24.47
C ALA A 329 -2.27 6.21 -25.79
N LEU A 330 -3.39 5.48 -25.82
CA LEU A 330 -3.92 4.82 -27.01
C LEU A 330 -4.33 5.82 -28.10
N SER A 331 -5.03 6.89 -27.74
CA SER A 331 -5.36 7.98 -28.65
C SER A 331 -4.11 8.61 -29.26
N GLN A 332 -3.08 8.84 -28.45
CA GLN A 332 -1.84 9.38 -28.97
C GLN A 332 -1.12 8.36 -29.88
N LEU A 333 -1.13 7.07 -29.54
CA LEU A 333 -0.55 6.03 -30.37
C LEU A 333 -1.24 5.96 -31.73
N TRP A 334 -2.56 6.12 -31.76
CA TRP A 334 -3.32 6.19 -32.99
C TRP A 334 -2.87 7.35 -33.88
N ASN A 335 -2.78 8.56 -33.34
CA ASN A 335 -2.26 9.72 -34.07
C ASN A 335 -0.84 9.47 -34.58
N ALA A 336 0.05 8.95 -33.73
CA ALA A 336 1.44 8.68 -34.09
C ALA A 336 1.55 7.64 -35.23
N ARG A 337 0.70 6.60 -35.22
CA ARG A 337 0.63 5.60 -36.30
C ARG A 337 0.03 6.17 -37.58
N PHE A 338 -0.97 7.03 -37.46
CA PHE A 338 -1.56 7.70 -38.62
C PHE A 338 -0.56 8.64 -39.31
N GLU A 339 0.18 9.44 -38.53
CA GLU A 339 1.21 10.35 -39.04
C GLU A 339 2.44 9.60 -39.55
N LYS A 340 2.80 8.48 -38.90
CA LYS A 340 3.94 7.64 -39.24
C LYS A 340 3.52 6.16 -39.34
N PRO A 341 3.04 5.71 -40.51
CA PRO A 341 2.59 4.33 -40.71
C PRO A 341 3.67 3.27 -40.46
N ASP A 342 4.95 3.62 -40.61
CA ASP A 342 6.11 2.74 -40.39
C ASP A 342 6.71 2.85 -38.97
N LEU A 343 5.98 3.43 -38.02
CA LEU A 343 6.38 3.51 -36.62
C LEU A 343 6.81 2.13 -36.09
N ALA A 344 7.95 2.04 -35.40
CA ALA A 344 8.47 0.76 -34.96
C ALA A 344 7.71 0.27 -33.72
N ILE A 345 7.14 -0.93 -33.78
CA ILE A 345 6.55 -1.62 -32.63
C ILE A 345 7.10 -3.05 -32.67
N ASP A 346 7.74 -3.50 -31.60
CA ASP A 346 8.27 -4.85 -31.52
C ASP A 346 7.17 -5.91 -31.23
N ASP A 347 7.50 -7.19 -31.43
CA ASP A 347 6.55 -8.29 -31.25
C ASP A 347 5.99 -8.39 -29.83
N GLY A 348 6.79 -8.04 -28.81
CA GLY A 348 6.38 -8.05 -27.41
C GLY A 348 5.42 -6.91 -27.09
N GLN A 349 5.71 -5.71 -27.59
CA GLN A 349 4.82 -4.55 -27.51
C GLN A 349 3.49 -4.83 -28.24
N MET A 350 3.57 -5.40 -29.45
CA MET A 350 2.39 -5.74 -30.24
C MET A 350 1.52 -6.79 -29.56
N ALA A 351 2.10 -7.76 -28.83
CA ALA A 351 1.35 -8.73 -28.06
C ALA A 351 0.52 -8.08 -26.94
N VAL A 352 1.08 -7.07 -26.25
CA VAL A 352 0.35 -6.32 -25.22
C VAL A 352 -0.78 -5.50 -25.85
N LEU A 353 -0.54 -4.82 -26.98
CA LEU A 353 -1.58 -4.08 -27.70
C LEU A 353 -2.72 -5.00 -28.17
N ASN A 354 -2.39 -6.19 -28.70
CA ASN A 354 -3.38 -7.19 -29.11
C ASN A 354 -4.22 -7.71 -27.93
N SER A 355 -3.63 -7.82 -26.73
CA SER A 355 -4.39 -8.25 -25.54
C SER A 355 -5.51 -7.28 -25.15
N PHE A 356 -5.31 -5.97 -25.40
CA PHE A 356 -6.35 -4.96 -25.21
C PHE A 356 -7.48 -5.08 -26.25
N MET A 357 -7.15 -5.43 -27.49
CA MET A 357 -8.15 -5.61 -28.55
C MET A 357 -8.97 -6.88 -28.41
N ALA A 358 -8.39 -7.90 -27.79
CA ALA A 358 -9.06 -9.15 -27.46
C ALA A 358 -9.78 -9.11 -26.10
N LEU A 359 -9.97 -7.92 -25.51
CA LEU A 359 -10.73 -7.77 -24.28
C LEU A 359 -12.15 -8.29 -24.45
N THR A 360 -12.56 -9.13 -23.52
CA THR A 360 -13.92 -9.68 -23.37
C THR A 360 -14.49 -9.28 -22.01
N ALA A 361 -15.78 -9.56 -21.79
CA ALA A 361 -16.42 -9.32 -20.50
C ALA A 361 -15.69 -10.01 -19.32
N ASP A 362 -15.08 -11.17 -19.57
CA ASP A 362 -14.39 -11.96 -18.53
C ASP A 362 -12.97 -11.48 -18.25
N SER A 363 -12.26 -10.97 -19.27
CA SER A 363 -10.86 -10.53 -19.12
C SER A 363 -10.73 -9.06 -18.74
N GLN A 364 -11.72 -8.22 -19.04
CA GLN A 364 -11.73 -6.79 -18.72
C GLN A 364 -11.50 -6.50 -17.22
N PRO A 365 -12.17 -7.16 -16.26
CA PRO A 365 -12.07 -6.80 -14.84
C PRO A 365 -10.66 -6.95 -14.23
N VAL A 366 -9.78 -7.72 -14.87
CA VAL A 366 -8.42 -8.01 -14.40
C VAL A 366 -7.34 -7.54 -15.38
N PHE A 367 -7.70 -6.72 -16.37
CA PHE A 367 -6.76 -6.23 -17.37
C PHE A 367 -5.74 -5.24 -16.79
N ASP A 368 -4.45 -5.44 -17.06
CA ASP A 368 -3.37 -4.57 -16.56
C ASP A 368 -3.20 -3.32 -17.46
N TYR A 369 -4.01 -2.29 -17.20
CA TYR A 369 -3.94 -1.01 -17.91
C TYR A 369 -2.60 -0.30 -17.73
N PHE A 370 -1.91 -0.49 -16.60
CA PHE A 370 -0.59 0.12 -16.36
C PHE A 370 0.48 -0.47 -17.26
N ARG A 371 0.48 -1.80 -17.44
CA ARG A 371 1.38 -2.45 -18.39
C ARG A 371 1.18 -1.93 -19.81
N LEU A 372 -0.06 -1.62 -20.20
CA LEU A 372 -0.34 -1.03 -21.50
C LEU A 372 0.19 0.42 -21.60
N ILE A 373 0.03 1.24 -20.56
CA ILE A 373 0.59 2.59 -20.49
C ILE A 373 2.12 2.57 -20.65
N THR A 374 2.83 1.72 -19.89
CA THR A 374 4.30 1.65 -19.97
C THR A 374 4.75 1.15 -21.35
N THR A 375 4.07 0.14 -21.90
CA THR A 375 4.34 -0.37 -23.26
C THR A 375 4.20 0.73 -24.31
N ILE A 376 3.13 1.53 -24.27
CA ILE A 376 2.94 2.63 -25.24
C ILE A 376 3.98 3.73 -25.05
N THR A 377 4.36 4.02 -23.81
CA THR A 377 5.40 5.01 -23.52
C THR A 377 6.78 4.55 -24.02
N ASP A 378 7.08 3.26 -23.92
CA ASP A 378 8.29 2.65 -24.49
C ASP A 378 8.29 2.73 -26.03
N ILE A 379 7.14 2.52 -26.67
CA ILE A 379 6.98 2.71 -28.13
C ILE A 379 7.34 4.15 -28.50
N PHE A 380 6.82 5.15 -27.79
CA PHE A 380 7.14 6.56 -28.07
C PHE A 380 8.62 6.86 -27.87
N THR A 381 9.22 6.35 -26.79
CA THR A 381 10.64 6.52 -26.48
C THR A 381 11.52 5.90 -27.58
N ALA A 382 11.22 4.68 -28.00
CA ALA A 382 11.96 3.97 -29.07
C ALA A 382 11.86 4.68 -30.43
N ASN A 383 10.78 5.42 -30.67
CA ASN A 383 10.55 6.16 -31.91
C ASN A 383 10.89 7.66 -31.83
N ALA A 384 11.44 8.13 -30.70
CA ALA A 384 11.67 9.55 -30.43
C ALA A 384 10.41 10.43 -30.63
N ALA A 385 9.24 9.87 -30.34
CA ALA A 385 7.97 10.60 -30.36
C ALA A 385 7.74 11.27 -29.00
N ALA A 386 7.46 12.57 -29.00
CA ALA A 386 7.18 13.29 -27.77
C ALA A 386 5.75 12.96 -27.28
N PRO A 387 5.56 12.63 -25.98
CA PRO A 387 4.22 12.42 -25.44
C PRO A 387 3.42 13.74 -25.44
N PHE A 388 2.11 13.65 -25.66
CA PHE A 388 1.22 14.81 -25.62
C PHE A 388 1.25 15.42 -24.23
N MET A 389 1.17 14.60 -23.18
CA MET A 389 1.48 15.09 -21.84
C MET A 389 2.99 15.03 -21.63
N ALA A 390 3.66 16.19 -21.58
CA ALA A 390 5.13 16.25 -21.61
C ALA A 390 5.76 15.54 -20.40
N GLU A 391 5.06 15.54 -19.26
CA GLU A 391 5.44 14.86 -18.03
C GLU A 391 5.50 13.33 -18.19
N CYS A 392 4.76 12.76 -19.15
CA CYS A 392 4.80 11.33 -19.42
C CYS A 392 6.17 10.83 -19.92
N ALA A 393 7.07 11.72 -20.36
CA ALA A 393 8.40 11.32 -20.83
C ALA A 393 9.26 10.67 -19.72
N GLY A 394 9.04 11.03 -18.45
CA GLY A 394 9.70 10.43 -17.28
C GLY A 394 8.85 9.37 -16.55
N LEU A 395 7.60 9.19 -16.97
CA LEU A 395 6.59 8.47 -16.20
C LEU A 395 6.90 6.98 -16.05
N VAL A 396 7.59 6.33 -17.00
CA VAL A 396 7.99 4.92 -16.84
C VAL A 396 8.90 4.74 -15.62
N ALA A 397 9.83 5.67 -15.38
CA ALA A 397 10.73 5.58 -14.23
C ALA A 397 9.98 5.80 -12.91
N GLU A 398 9.02 6.73 -12.88
CA GLU A 398 8.15 6.96 -11.72
C GLU A 398 7.25 5.74 -11.46
N LEU A 399 6.61 5.20 -12.49
CA LEU A 399 5.72 4.04 -12.39
C LEU A 399 6.42 2.71 -12.07
N THR A 400 7.74 2.66 -12.19
CA THR A 400 8.56 1.48 -11.87
C THR A 400 9.36 1.63 -10.59
N ASP A 401 9.19 2.73 -9.86
CA ASP A 401 9.76 2.87 -8.53
C ASP A 401 9.13 1.88 -7.54
N GLU A 402 9.82 1.61 -6.43
CA GLU A 402 9.38 0.58 -5.47
C GLU A 402 8.06 0.95 -4.76
N PRO A 403 7.85 2.19 -4.28
CA PRO A 403 6.56 2.61 -3.72
C PRO A 403 5.37 2.46 -4.68
N THR A 404 5.49 2.91 -5.92
CA THR A 404 4.43 2.86 -6.93
C THR A 404 4.21 1.45 -7.43
N THR A 405 5.27 0.65 -7.58
CA THR A 405 5.14 -0.78 -7.90
C THR A 405 4.33 -1.50 -6.82
N ARG A 406 4.60 -1.26 -5.53
CA ARG A 406 3.79 -1.82 -4.44
C ARG A 406 2.35 -1.34 -4.49
N ALA A 407 2.14 -0.04 -4.67
CA ALA A 407 0.79 0.53 -4.75
C ALA A 407 -0.03 -0.08 -5.88
N ARG A 408 0.57 -0.26 -7.05
CA ARG A 408 -0.06 -0.90 -8.20
C ARG A 408 -0.40 -2.36 -7.93
N VAL A 409 0.55 -3.15 -7.43
CA VAL A 409 0.30 -4.58 -7.14
C VAL A 409 -0.81 -4.73 -6.10
N PHE A 410 -0.87 -3.86 -5.09
CA PHE A 410 -1.92 -3.87 -4.07
C PHE A 410 -3.29 -3.64 -4.71
N MET A 411 -3.39 -2.59 -5.52
CA MET A 411 -4.64 -2.21 -6.17
C MET A 411 -5.13 -3.26 -7.16
N GLU A 412 -4.22 -3.88 -7.91
CA GLU A 412 -4.53 -4.97 -8.83
C GLU A 412 -5.03 -6.22 -8.08
N GLU A 413 -4.38 -6.60 -6.98
CA GLU A 413 -4.82 -7.73 -6.15
C GLU A 413 -6.21 -7.45 -5.54
N MET A 414 -6.43 -6.24 -5.00
CA MET A 414 -7.75 -5.85 -4.47
C MET A 414 -8.83 -5.82 -5.55
N ARG A 415 -8.51 -5.39 -6.78
CA ARG A 415 -9.45 -5.44 -7.90
C ARG A 415 -9.86 -6.89 -8.21
N ALA A 416 -8.89 -7.80 -8.26
CA ALA A 416 -9.15 -9.22 -8.48
C ALA A 416 -9.95 -9.86 -7.32
N GLU A 417 -9.63 -9.56 -6.07
CA GLU A 417 -10.37 -10.10 -4.91
C GLU A 417 -11.81 -9.59 -4.84
N LEU A 418 -12.03 -8.30 -5.11
CA LEU A 418 -13.36 -7.70 -5.17
C LEU A 418 -14.18 -8.30 -6.31
N ALA A 419 -13.59 -8.50 -7.49
CA ALA A 419 -14.25 -9.14 -8.62
C ALA A 419 -14.63 -10.60 -8.31
N ALA A 420 -13.78 -11.32 -7.57
CA ALA A 420 -14.03 -12.70 -7.14
C ALA A 420 -14.96 -12.81 -5.92
N GLY A 421 -15.31 -11.69 -5.26
CA GLY A 421 -16.09 -11.69 -4.01
C GLY A 421 -15.37 -12.35 -2.83
N LYS A 422 -14.03 -12.31 -2.81
CA LYS A 422 -13.18 -13.04 -1.85
C LYS A 422 -12.64 -12.21 -0.69
N VAL A 423 -13.06 -10.95 -0.55
CA VAL A 423 -12.62 -10.06 0.52
C VAL A 423 -13.31 -10.42 1.85
N PRO A 424 -12.57 -10.87 2.90
CA PRO A 424 -13.16 -11.19 4.20
C PRO A 424 -13.67 -9.94 4.92
N ALA A 425 -14.82 -10.06 5.62
CA ALA A 425 -15.47 -8.91 6.25
C ALA A 425 -14.63 -8.28 7.36
N GLU A 426 -13.82 -9.09 8.05
CA GLU A 426 -12.91 -8.68 9.11
C GLU A 426 -11.67 -7.91 8.61
N GLU A 427 -11.31 -8.02 7.32
CA GLU A 427 -10.14 -7.34 6.75
C GLU A 427 -10.47 -6.02 6.05
N VAL A 428 -11.76 -5.74 5.82
CA VAL A 428 -12.23 -4.59 5.02
C VAL A 428 -11.71 -3.26 5.55
N GLU A 429 -11.75 -3.07 6.87
CA GLU A 429 -11.27 -1.84 7.51
C GLU A 429 -9.78 -1.63 7.22
N SER A 430 -8.97 -2.69 7.40
CA SER A 430 -7.53 -2.67 7.14
C SER A 430 -7.23 -2.40 5.65
N PHE A 431 -7.96 -3.05 4.75
CA PHE A 431 -7.80 -2.84 3.32
C PHE A 431 -8.20 -1.44 2.88
N CYS A 432 -9.19 -0.81 3.51
CA CYS A 432 -9.51 0.59 3.24
C CYS A 432 -8.33 1.52 3.57
N VAL A 433 -7.65 1.31 4.70
CA VAL A 433 -6.50 2.13 5.12
C VAL A 433 -5.30 1.94 4.18
N GLN A 434 -5.01 0.68 3.83
CA GLN A 434 -3.94 0.36 2.89
C GLN A 434 -4.24 0.91 1.48
N ALA A 435 -5.45 0.68 0.97
CA ALA A 435 -5.90 1.19 -0.32
C ALA A 435 -5.84 2.72 -0.37
N GLU A 436 -6.19 3.42 0.71
CA GLU A 436 -6.09 4.89 0.76
C GLU A 436 -4.64 5.36 0.59
N THR A 437 -3.69 4.70 1.26
CA THR A 437 -2.25 5.03 1.18
C THR A 437 -1.71 4.77 -0.23
N HIS A 438 -2.05 3.62 -0.82
CA HIS A 438 -1.63 3.25 -2.17
C HIS A 438 -2.28 4.14 -3.24
N LEU A 439 -3.55 4.50 -3.08
CA LEU A 439 -4.23 5.43 -3.99
C LEU A 439 -3.59 6.81 -3.95
N ALA A 440 -3.21 7.29 -2.76
CA ALA A 440 -2.54 8.58 -2.61
C ALA A 440 -1.19 8.61 -3.34
N THR A 441 -0.43 7.51 -3.29
CA THR A 441 0.84 7.36 -4.02
C THR A 441 0.60 7.49 -5.52
N LEU A 442 -0.36 6.73 -6.05
CA LEU A 442 -0.66 6.72 -7.49
C LEU A 442 -1.26 8.04 -7.98
N LEU A 443 -2.12 8.70 -7.20
CA LEU A 443 -2.64 10.03 -7.53
C LEU A 443 -1.51 11.07 -7.64
N ALA A 444 -0.43 10.91 -6.88
CA ALA A 444 0.71 11.81 -6.91
C ALA A 444 1.48 11.69 -8.23
N ASP A 445 1.74 10.46 -8.70
CA ASP A 445 2.42 10.19 -9.98
C ASP A 445 1.68 10.82 -11.16
N PHE A 446 0.34 10.85 -11.06
CA PHE A 446 -0.53 11.40 -12.10
C PHE A 446 -0.99 12.85 -11.85
N ALA A 447 -0.47 13.53 -10.81
CA ALA A 447 -0.95 14.85 -10.39
C ALA A 447 -0.77 15.93 -11.48
N PHE A 448 0.18 15.76 -12.40
CA PHE A 448 0.42 16.71 -13.50
C PHE A 448 -0.78 16.87 -14.44
N VAL A 449 -1.72 15.91 -14.46
CA VAL A 449 -2.90 15.95 -15.33
C VAL A 449 -3.75 17.20 -15.12
N VAL A 450 -3.71 17.81 -13.93
CA VAL A 450 -4.45 19.04 -13.62
C VAL A 450 -4.00 20.24 -14.47
N LYS A 451 -2.83 20.16 -15.13
CA LYS A 451 -2.39 21.17 -16.10
C LYS A 451 -3.26 21.17 -17.35
N TYR A 452 -3.76 20.01 -17.73
CA TYR A 452 -4.54 19.81 -18.95
C TYR A 452 -6.03 20.04 -18.69
N LYS A 453 -6.81 20.25 -19.76
CA LYS A 453 -8.22 20.59 -19.72
C LYS A 453 -9.00 19.60 -20.57
N PHE A 454 -9.95 18.93 -19.94
CA PHE A 454 -10.85 18.02 -20.63
C PHE A 454 -12.10 18.78 -21.06
N ALA A 455 -12.56 18.50 -22.27
CA ALA A 455 -13.80 19.05 -22.78
C ALA A 455 -14.55 18.04 -23.64
N THR A 456 -15.87 18.07 -23.59
CA THR A 456 -16.73 17.43 -24.60
C THR A 456 -17.07 18.48 -25.65
N ILE A 457 -16.76 18.24 -26.91
CA ILE A 457 -17.18 19.05 -28.05
C ILE A 457 -18.45 18.42 -28.63
N LYS A 458 -19.58 19.14 -28.56
CA LYS A 458 -20.86 18.64 -29.07
C LYS A 458 -21.06 18.98 -30.54
N ASN A 459 -20.79 20.22 -30.91
CA ASN A 459 -20.99 20.70 -32.28
C ASN A 459 -20.09 21.89 -32.58
N ILE A 460 -19.73 22.04 -33.85
CA ILE A 460 -18.89 23.10 -34.39
C ILE A 460 -19.61 23.79 -35.54
N SER A 461 -19.87 25.09 -35.38
CA SER A 461 -20.50 25.92 -36.40
C SER A 461 -19.50 26.90 -37.00
N THR A 462 -19.48 27.02 -38.33
CA THR A 462 -18.60 27.97 -39.02
C THR A 462 -19.26 29.34 -39.11
N LEU A 463 -18.60 30.36 -38.54
CA LEU A 463 -19.00 31.77 -38.61
C LEU A 463 -18.13 32.49 -39.65
N LYS A 464 -18.67 32.66 -40.86
CA LYS A 464 -17.98 33.32 -41.96
C LYS A 464 -18.78 34.53 -42.47
N SER A 465 -18.36 35.74 -42.09
CA SER A 465 -18.87 36.97 -42.69
C SER A 465 -18.11 37.33 -43.97
N ARG A 466 -18.76 38.08 -44.86
CA ARG A 466 -18.15 38.60 -46.10
C ARG A 466 -16.83 39.33 -45.79
N HIS A 467 -15.76 38.98 -46.50
CA HIS A 467 -14.40 39.53 -46.37
C HIS A 467 -13.71 39.39 -44.99
N LYS A 468 -14.24 38.60 -44.05
CA LYS A 468 -13.55 38.28 -42.78
C LYS A 468 -13.00 36.86 -42.81
N ALA A 469 -11.97 36.56 -42.02
CA ALA A 469 -11.54 35.18 -41.77
C ALA A 469 -12.69 34.37 -41.14
N PRO A 470 -12.80 33.05 -41.41
CA PRO A 470 -13.74 32.21 -40.67
C PRO A 470 -13.36 32.19 -39.19
N ALA A 471 -14.38 32.14 -38.33
CA ALA A 471 -14.23 31.76 -36.94
C ALA A 471 -15.12 30.53 -36.70
N TYR A 472 -14.79 29.75 -35.68
CA TYR A 472 -15.51 28.53 -35.34
C TYR A 472 -16.16 28.69 -33.98
N GLU A 473 -17.46 28.49 -33.92
CA GLU A 473 -18.24 28.49 -32.70
C GLU A 473 -18.44 27.06 -32.25
N MET A 474 -17.94 26.73 -31.06
CA MET A 474 -18.00 25.39 -30.50
C MET A 474 -18.95 25.38 -29.31
N ARG A 475 -19.95 24.51 -29.38
CA ARG A 475 -20.77 24.13 -28.23
C ARG A 475 -20.03 23.01 -27.50
N GLN A 476 -19.61 23.28 -26.27
CA GLN A 476 -18.79 22.36 -25.50
C GLN A 476 -19.13 22.38 -24.01
N ILE A 477 -18.68 21.35 -23.32
CA ILE A 477 -18.72 21.25 -21.86
C ILE A 477 -17.30 21.11 -21.35
N TRP A 478 -16.90 21.96 -20.41
CA TRP A 478 -15.66 21.73 -19.68
C TRP A 478 -15.87 20.63 -18.65
N LEU A 479 -15.06 19.58 -18.75
CA LEU A 479 -15.11 18.41 -17.87
C LEU A 479 -14.21 18.66 -16.64
N ASP A 480 -14.48 19.75 -15.94
CA ASP A 480 -13.81 20.17 -14.71
C ASP A 480 -14.83 20.74 -13.72
N ARG A 481 -14.42 21.07 -12.49
CA ARG A 481 -15.29 21.65 -11.46
C ARG A 481 -16.57 20.86 -11.20
N VAL A 482 -16.41 19.57 -10.91
CA VAL A 482 -17.53 18.66 -10.63
C VAL A 482 -18.45 19.18 -9.51
N THR A 483 -17.95 19.99 -8.58
CA THR A 483 -18.78 20.54 -7.49
C THR A 483 -19.75 21.65 -7.95
N ALA A 484 -19.46 22.33 -9.05
CA ALA A 484 -20.32 23.38 -9.61
C ALA A 484 -21.32 22.86 -10.67
N GLY A 485 -21.18 21.59 -11.07
CA GLY A 485 -21.91 20.97 -12.15
C GLY A 485 -21.32 21.28 -13.53
N LEU A 486 -21.47 20.32 -14.45
CA LEU A 486 -21.01 20.44 -15.84
C LEU A 486 -22.09 21.11 -16.68
N LYS A 487 -21.76 22.22 -17.34
CA LYS A 487 -22.72 23.01 -18.12
C LYS A 487 -22.23 23.25 -19.54
N ASP A 488 -23.17 23.23 -20.48
CA ASP A 488 -22.95 23.65 -21.84
C ASP A 488 -22.48 25.11 -21.90
N THR A 489 -21.44 25.34 -22.68
CA THR A 489 -20.88 26.65 -22.97
C THR A 489 -20.66 26.78 -24.46
N THR A 490 -20.73 28.01 -24.96
CA THR A 490 -20.40 28.32 -26.35
C THR A 490 -19.18 29.21 -26.36
N VAL A 491 -18.15 28.77 -27.06
CA VAL A 491 -16.87 29.47 -27.19
C VAL A 491 -16.53 29.66 -28.66
N ARG A 492 -15.70 30.67 -28.95
CA ARG A 492 -15.31 31.01 -30.31
C ARG A 492 -13.80 30.98 -30.45
N PHE A 493 -13.32 30.26 -31.44
CA PHE A 493 -11.90 30.12 -31.73
C PHE A 493 -11.60 30.41 -33.20
N ALA A 494 -10.32 30.62 -33.50
CA ALA A 494 -9.83 30.80 -34.87
C ALA A 494 -9.69 29.47 -35.63
N THR A 495 -9.54 28.36 -34.91
CA THR A 495 -9.48 26.98 -35.40
C THR A 495 -10.61 26.14 -34.80
N PHE A 496 -10.68 24.86 -35.16
CA PHE A 496 -11.70 23.92 -34.70
C PHE A 496 -11.04 22.62 -34.20
N ALA A 497 -11.74 21.92 -33.30
CA ALA A 497 -11.43 20.55 -32.88
C ALA A 497 -12.28 19.54 -33.65
N ASP A 498 -12.33 18.30 -33.19
CA ASP A 498 -13.23 17.28 -33.73
C ASP A 498 -14.64 17.41 -33.12
N SER A 499 -15.67 17.33 -33.95
CA SER A 499 -17.07 17.30 -33.48
C SER A 499 -17.38 16.00 -32.74
N GLU A 500 -18.40 16.04 -31.88
CA GLU A 500 -18.95 14.86 -31.20
C GLU A 500 -17.88 14.05 -30.44
N SER A 501 -16.92 14.75 -29.83
CA SER A 501 -15.71 14.15 -29.28
C SER A 501 -15.43 14.58 -27.85
N VAL A 502 -14.71 13.74 -27.12
CA VAL A 502 -14.08 14.11 -25.84
C VAL A 502 -12.61 14.38 -26.12
N ILE A 503 -12.13 15.56 -25.71
CA ILE A 503 -10.77 16.00 -25.99
C ILE A 503 -10.00 16.39 -24.72
N LEU A 504 -8.68 16.33 -24.84
CA LEU A 504 -7.71 16.83 -23.88
C LEU A 504 -6.92 17.98 -24.51
N GLN A 505 -6.89 19.16 -23.91
CA GLN A 505 -6.15 20.32 -24.43
C GLN A 505 -5.28 20.98 -23.35
N ARG A 506 -4.23 21.72 -23.75
CA ARG A 506 -3.30 22.37 -22.80
C ARG A 506 -3.80 23.69 -22.23
N ASP A 507 -4.47 24.50 -23.02
CA ASP A 507 -4.98 25.83 -22.64
C ASP A 507 -6.46 25.92 -23.00
N ARG A 508 -7.25 26.68 -22.24
CA ARG A 508 -8.64 27.00 -22.57
C ARG A 508 -8.80 28.10 -23.61
N LYS A 509 -7.75 28.89 -23.84
CA LYS A 509 -7.77 30.08 -24.71
C LYS A 509 -7.63 29.75 -26.19
N ASP A 510 -7.15 28.57 -26.52
CA ASP A 510 -6.98 28.11 -27.88
C ASP A 510 -7.24 26.60 -27.98
N ILE A 511 -7.41 26.11 -29.21
CA ILE A 511 -7.80 24.75 -29.55
C ILE A 511 -6.90 24.13 -30.63
N VAL A 512 -5.66 24.63 -30.74
CA VAL A 512 -4.66 24.14 -31.70
C VAL A 512 -3.96 22.87 -31.20
N ASP A 513 -3.69 22.77 -29.91
CA ASP A 513 -2.93 21.68 -29.30
C ASP A 513 -3.84 20.84 -28.40
N TYR A 514 -4.53 19.88 -29.02
CA TYR A 514 -5.46 18.96 -28.37
C TYR A 514 -5.23 17.51 -28.81
N LEU A 515 -5.68 16.59 -27.96
CA LEU A 515 -5.71 15.16 -28.21
C LEU A 515 -7.16 14.68 -28.15
N ASN A 516 -7.62 14.02 -29.21
CA ASN A 516 -8.95 13.42 -29.27
C ASN A 516 -8.95 12.06 -28.55
N LEU A 517 -9.83 11.91 -27.55
CA LEU A 517 -9.96 10.71 -26.71
C LEU A 517 -11.08 9.77 -27.17
N THR A 518 -11.90 10.22 -28.12
CA THR A 518 -12.90 9.39 -28.79
C THR A 518 -12.17 8.47 -29.80
N PRO A 519 -12.52 7.16 -29.88
CA PRO A 519 -13.70 6.52 -29.29
C PRO A 519 -13.48 5.93 -27.88
N PHE A 520 -12.30 5.99 -27.27
CA PHE A 520 -12.08 5.33 -25.96
C PHE A 520 -12.84 5.97 -24.81
N ILE A 521 -13.05 7.29 -24.90
CA ILE A 521 -13.92 8.06 -24.03
C ILE A 521 -14.93 8.77 -24.91
N ILE A 522 -16.20 8.54 -24.62
CA ILE A 522 -17.32 9.14 -25.34
C ILE A 522 -18.26 9.84 -24.38
N ASP A 523 -19.00 10.81 -24.90
CA ASP A 523 -20.09 11.47 -24.19
C ASP A 523 -21.39 11.18 -24.96
N GLU A 524 -22.29 10.38 -24.40
CA GLU A 524 -23.54 10.01 -25.08
C GLU A 524 -24.34 11.26 -25.48
N ASN A 525 -24.35 12.29 -24.62
CA ASN A 525 -25.11 13.51 -24.87
C ASN A 525 -24.46 14.38 -25.96
N ALA A 526 -23.18 14.18 -26.28
CA ALA A 526 -22.58 14.79 -27.46
C ALA A 526 -23.07 14.12 -28.75
N LEU A 527 -23.27 12.80 -28.72
CA LEU A 527 -23.72 12.01 -29.86
C LEU A 527 -25.22 12.18 -30.14
N THR A 528 -26.03 12.38 -29.10
CA THR A 528 -27.48 12.59 -29.23
C THR A 528 -27.87 14.06 -29.36
N GLY A 529 -26.98 14.98 -28.97
CA GLY A 529 -27.23 16.43 -28.96
C GLY A 529 -27.94 16.94 -27.69
N ASP A 530 -28.12 16.08 -26.68
CA ASP A 530 -28.75 16.42 -25.40
C ASP A 530 -27.89 17.40 -24.57
N GLU A 531 -28.48 17.99 -23.53
CA GLU A 531 -27.77 18.88 -22.59
C GLU A 531 -26.94 18.11 -21.56
N ASN A 532 -25.98 18.78 -20.93
CA ASN A 532 -25.06 18.19 -19.94
C ASN A 532 -24.17 17.10 -20.56
N SER A 533 -23.39 16.42 -19.72
CA SER A 533 -22.40 15.42 -20.13
C SER A 533 -22.75 14.08 -19.51
N LYS A 534 -22.64 13.01 -20.31
CA LYS A 534 -22.82 11.63 -19.86
C LYS A 534 -21.67 10.78 -20.41
N LEU A 535 -20.59 10.73 -19.63
CA LEU A 535 -19.32 10.12 -20.04
C LEU A 535 -19.32 8.60 -19.87
N TYR A 536 -18.77 7.93 -20.87
CA TYR A 536 -18.54 6.50 -20.89
C TYR A 536 -17.10 6.16 -21.29
N PHE A 537 -16.58 5.11 -20.67
CA PHE A 537 -15.29 4.51 -20.99
C PHE A 537 -15.49 3.24 -21.80
N TYR A 538 -14.67 3.03 -22.83
CA TYR A 538 -14.62 1.78 -23.57
C TYR A 538 -14.30 0.62 -22.62
N ASP A 539 -15.06 -0.47 -22.69
CA ASP A 539 -14.98 -1.63 -21.79
C ASP A 539 -14.38 -2.85 -22.49
N TYR A 540 -15.10 -3.43 -23.46
CA TYR A 540 -14.67 -4.61 -24.21
C TYR A 540 -15.39 -4.73 -25.56
N HIS A 541 -14.96 -5.68 -26.39
CA HIS A 541 -15.59 -6.01 -27.68
C HIS A 541 -16.13 -7.44 -27.63
N ASP A 542 -17.37 -7.65 -28.09
CA ASP A 542 -18.02 -8.96 -28.05
C ASP A 542 -17.96 -9.72 -29.38
N GLU A 543 -18.36 -10.99 -29.35
CA GLU A 543 -18.36 -11.88 -30.52
C GLU A 543 -19.34 -11.45 -31.62
N ASN A 544 -20.32 -10.59 -31.30
CA ASN A 544 -21.31 -10.05 -32.23
C ASN A 544 -20.85 -8.75 -32.90
N ASP A 545 -19.56 -8.41 -32.78
CA ASP A 545 -18.96 -7.17 -33.27
C ASP A 545 -19.55 -5.90 -32.64
N ASN A 546 -19.96 -5.95 -31.37
CA ASN A 546 -20.39 -4.78 -30.61
C ASN A 546 -19.30 -4.31 -29.65
N PHE A 547 -19.21 -2.98 -29.48
CA PHE A 547 -18.31 -2.35 -28.52
C PHE A 547 -19.11 -1.93 -27.29
N HIS A 548 -18.71 -2.44 -26.13
CA HIS A 548 -19.35 -2.18 -24.85
C HIS A 548 -18.63 -1.04 -24.13
N TYR A 549 -19.41 -0.19 -23.49
CA TYR A 549 -18.96 0.98 -22.76
C TYR A 549 -19.63 1.02 -21.38
N VAL A 550 -18.93 1.54 -20.40
CA VAL A 550 -19.42 1.67 -19.02
C VAL A 550 -19.39 3.13 -18.58
N SER A 551 -20.46 3.58 -17.92
CA SER A 551 -20.54 4.95 -17.45
C SER A 551 -19.48 5.20 -16.37
N VAL A 552 -18.84 6.36 -16.48
CA VAL A 552 -17.84 6.80 -15.51
C VAL A 552 -18.46 7.02 -14.13
N ASN A 553 -19.76 7.35 -14.08
CA ASN A 553 -20.46 7.70 -12.86
C ASN A 553 -21.22 6.52 -12.25
N ASP A 554 -21.65 5.55 -13.04
CA ASP A 554 -22.44 4.40 -12.59
C ASP A 554 -22.06 3.15 -13.38
N ARG A 555 -21.56 2.11 -12.71
CA ARG A 555 -21.09 0.89 -13.40
C ARG A 555 -22.24 0.02 -13.93
N ASP A 556 -23.46 0.22 -13.43
CA ASP A 556 -24.63 -0.50 -13.91
C ASP A 556 -25.20 0.14 -15.19
N ASP A 557 -24.86 1.41 -15.45
CA ASP A 557 -25.19 2.10 -16.69
C ASP A 557 -24.18 1.76 -17.79
N ARG A 558 -24.62 0.94 -18.75
CA ARG A 558 -23.82 0.47 -19.88
C ARG A 558 -24.39 0.95 -21.21
N LEU A 559 -23.49 1.23 -22.14
CA LEU A 559 -23.80 1.65 -23.50
C LEU A 559 -23.24 0.62 -24.49
N ILE A 560 -24.05 0.25 -25.48
CA ILE A 560 -23.66 -0.68 -26.54
C ILE A 560 -23.60 0.09 -27.86
N VAL A 561 -22.42 0.07 -28.48
CA VAL A 561 -22.17 0.64 -29.81
C VAL A 561 -22.17 -0.50 -30.83
N SER A 562 -23.04 -0.39 -31.84
CA SER A 562 -23.30 -1.38 -32.88
C SER A 562 -23.49 -0.72 -34.25
N ASP A 563 -23.82 -1.50 -35.29
CA ASP A 563 -24.14 -0.91 -36.60
C ASP A 563 -25.45 -0.11 -36.59
N GLU A 564 -26.34 -0.40 -35.63
CA GLU A 564 -27.62 0.30 -35.47
C GLU A 564 -27.52 1.48 -34.48
N LYS A 565 -26.67 1.35 -33.46
CA LYS A 565 -26.51 2.35 -32.39
C LYS A 565 -25.10 2.95 -32.42
N TYR A 566 -25.04 4.26 -32.66
CA TYR A 566 -23.79 5.02 -32.75
C TYR A 566 -22.81 4.48 -33.82
N PRO A 567 -23.24 4.29 -35.08
CA PRO A 567 -22.41 3.70 -36.14
C PRO A 567 -21.12 4.47 -36.42
N ALA A 568 -21.12 5.79 -36.22
CA ALA A 568 -19.92 6.62 -36.36
C ALA A 568 -18.83 6.27 -35.33
N ILE A 569 -19.22 5.95 -34.09
CA ILE A 569 -18.28 5.50 -33.06
C ILE A 569 -17.77 4.09 -33.38
N LYS A 570 -18.64 3.19 -33.86
CA LYS A 570 -18.22 1.86 -34.33
C LYS A 570 -17.20 1.96 -35.46
N ALA A 571 -17.40 2.86 -36.41
CA ALA A 571 -16.45 3.12 -37.49
C ALA A 571 -15.10 3.59 -36.95
N GLN A 572 -15.07 4.55 -36.02
CA GLN A 572 -13.82 4.99 -35.38
C GLN A 572 -13.09 3.88 -34.63
N CYS A 573 -13.81 2.99 -33.93
CA CYS A 573 -13.19 1.81 -33.30
C CYS A 573 -12.54 0.87 -34.32
N LYS A 574 -13.15 0.69 -35.50
CA LYS A 574 -12.59 -0.10 -36.60
C LYS A 574 -11.39 0.60 -37.24
N ASP A 575 -11.49 1.89 -37.49
CA ASP A 575 -10.39 2.70 -38.04
C ASP A 575 -9.17 2.70 -37.11
N PHE A 576 -9.38 2.78 -35.79
CA PHE A 576 -8.30 2.60 -34.81
C PHE A 576 -7.63 1.24 -34.95
N ARG A 577 -8.42 0.16 -35.00
CA ARG A 577 -7.91 -1.21 -35.17
C ARG A 577 -7.11 -1.35 -36.46
N ASP A 578 -7.64 -0.84 -37.57
CA ASP A 578 -6.99 -0.93 -38.87
C ASP A 578 -5.73 -0.05 -38.95
N THR A 579 -5.71 1.12 -38.31
CA THR A 579 -4.54 2.03 -38.34
C THR A 579 -3.40 1.54 -37.46
N VAL A 580 -3.71 1.04 -36.25
CA VAL A 580 -2.67 0.64 -35.30
C VAL A 580 -2.17 -0.79 -35.54
N PHE A 581 -3.04 -1.67 -36.08
CA PHE A 581 -2.76 -3.10 -36.23
C PHE A 581 -2.85 -3.60 -37.68
N GLY A 582 -3.36 -2.80 -38.61
CA GLY A 582 -3.29 -3.11 -40.04
C GLY A 582 -1.85 -3.18 -40.51
N LYS A 583 -1.56 -4.14 -41.39
CA LYS A 583 -0.23 -4.34 -41.99
C LYS A 583 0.06 -3.38 -43.12
#